data_AF-A0A3S5FCB6-F1
#
_entry.id   AF-A0A3S5FCB6-F1
#
_cell.length_a   1.000
_cell.length_b   1.000
_cell.length_c   1.000
_cell.angle_alpha   90.00
_cell.angle_beta   90.00
_cell.angle_gamma   90.00
#
_symmetry.space_group_name_H-M   'P 1'
#
loop_
_entity.id
_entity.type
_entity.pdbx_description
1 polymer ?
#
loop_
_entity_poly.entity_id
_entity_poly.type
_entity_poly.pdbx_seq_one_letter_code
_entity_poly.pdbx_strand_id
1 'polypeptide(L)'
;MPAELQLTPATQRIRPGVPFELTCISSDPSIAPSFRTIPAAPSVRVIRQGPGRETLRFLEGIDHRGNGTIVECYAPGAEPKRAYVFLDDACPVGFRRCNSGHCIHLAKFCDGNIDCPDGSDESPERCRKCHSHHY
;
A
#
# COMPACT_ATOMS: atom_id res chain seq x y z
N MET A 1 28.60 -19.68 -9.95
CA MET A 1 28.38 -18.28 -9.54
C MET A 1 27.19 -18.27 -8.59
N PRO A 2 27.17 -17.46 -7.52
CA PRO A 2 25.99 -17.38 -6.65
C PRO A 2 24.80 -16.89 -7.47
N ALA A 3 23.60 -17.40 -7.17
CA ALA A 3 22.39 -16.93 -7.81
C ALA A 3 22.06 -15.51 -7.33
N GLU A 4 21.58 -14.68 -8.24
CA GLU A 4 21.14 -13.32 -7.95
C GLU A 4 19.61 -13.27 -7.85
N LEU A 5 19.10 -12.54 -6.87
CA LEU A 5 17.67 -12.32 -6.69
C LEU A 5 17.29 -10.90 -7.12
N GLN A 6 16.14 -10.78 -7.79
CA GLN A 6 15.53 -9.51 -8.16
C GLN A 6 14.10 -9.45 -7.63
N LEU A 7 13.86 -8.59 -6.63
CA LEU A 7 12.55 -8.35 -6.04
C LEU A 7 11.96 -7.05 -6.57
N THR A 8 10.81 -7.13 -7.22
CA THR A 8 10.17 -5.99 -7.90
C THR A 8 8.70 -5.86 -7.51
N PRO A 9 8.23 -4.63 -7.20
CA PRO A 9 9.02 -3.42 -6.98
C PRO A 9 9.80 -3.44 -5.64
N ALA A 10 10.92 -2.72 -5.59
CA ALA A 10 11.72 -2.55 -4.37
C ALA A 10 11.06 -1.58 -3.36
N THR A 11 10.17 -0.71 -3.84
CA THR A 11 9.34 0.15 -2.99
C THR A 11 7.94 0.16 -3.55
N GLN A 12 6.98 -0.28 -2.74
CA GLN A 12 5.59 -0.34 -3.08
C GLN A 12 4.82 0.69 -2.25
N ARG A 13 4.09 1.58 -2.92
CA ARG A 13 3.14 2.49 -2.28
C ARG A 13 1.74 2.00 -2.58
N ILE A 14 0.93 1.73 -1.55
CA ILE A 14 -0.43 1.20 -1.70
C ILE A 14 -1.43 1.99 -0.89
N ARG A 15 -2.71 1.90 -1.26
CA ARG A 15 -3.78 2.34 -0.37
C ARG A 15 -4.02 1.29 0.72
N PRO A 16 -4.46 1.71 1.92
CA PRO A 16 -4.81 0.79 3.00
C PRO A 16 -5.87 -0.22 2.54
N GLY A 17 -5.70 -1.50 2.88
CA GLY A 17 -6.66 -2.57 2.59
C GLY A 17 -6.79 -2.96 1.11
N VAL A 18 -5.95 -2.41 0.22
CA VAL A 18 -5.99 -2.75 -1.21
C VAL A 18 -5.01 -3.90 -1.51
N PRO A 19 -5.46 -4.98 -2.18
CA PRO A 19 -4.59 -6.08 -2.56
C PRO A 19 -3.49 -5.62 -3.52
N PHE A 20 -2.31 -6.20 -3.37
CA PHE A 20 -1.16 -5.95 -4.23
C PHE A 20 -0.25 -7.17 -4.29
N GLU A 21 0.74 -7.14 -5.17
CA GLU A 21 1.67 -8.24 -5.37
C GLU A 21 3.10 -7.75 -5.59
N LEU A 22 4.06 -8.59 -5.21
CA LEU A 22 5.49 -8.41 -5.40
C LEU A 22 6.03 -9.65 -6.07
N THR A 23 6.93 -9.50 -7.05
CA THR A 23 7.53 -10.64 -7.74
C THR A 23 9.01 -10.72 -7.42
N CYS A 24 9.47 -11.91 -7.06
CA CYS A 24 10.89 -12.22 -6.93
C CYS A 24 11.31 -13.19 -8.02
N ILE A 25 12.43 -12.88 -8.66
CA ILE A 25 13.02 -13.70 -9.73
C ILE A 25 14.43 -14.07 -9.31
N SER A 26 14.79 -15.33 -9.47
CA SER A 26 16.15 -15.85 -9.36
C SER A 26 16.81 -15.90 -10.74
N SER A 27 18.08 -15.51 -10.82
CA SER A 27 18.89 -15.67 -12.03
C SER A 27 19.14 -17.15 -12.38
N ASP A 28 19.05 -18.05 -11.39
CA ASP A 28 19.06 -19.50 -11.60
C ASP A 28 17.62 -20.04 -11.55
N PRO A 29 17.07 -20.54 -12.67
CA PRO A 29 15.70 -21.04 -12.76
C PRO A 29 15.44 -22.30 -11.91
N SER A 30 16.49 -23.01 -11.48
CA SER A 30 16.37 -24.20 -10.63
C SER A 30 16.12 -23.83 -9.16
N ILE A 31 16.37 -22.57 -8.79
CA ILE A 31 16.25 -22.07 -7.42
C ILE A 31 14.95 -21.30 -7.29
N ALA A 32 14.02 -21.83 -6.50
CA ALA A 32 12.76 -21.18 -6.16
C ALA A 32 12.96 -20.21 -4.97
N PRO A 33 12.92 -18.88 -5.17
CA PRO A 33 12.93 -17.92 -4.08
C PRO A 33 11.75 -18.08 -3.11
N SER A 34 12.02 -17.76 -1.84
CA SER A 34 11.04 -17.74 -0.75
C SER A 34 10.87 -16.33 -0.21
N PHE A 35 9.74 -16.09 0.45
CA PHE A 35 9.38 -14.78 1.00
C PHE A 35 9.24 -14.82 2.52
N ARG A 36 9.61 -13.72 3.16
CA ARG A 36 9.35 -13.43 4.58
C ARG A 36 8.87 -11.99 4.71
N THR A 37 7.81 -11.75 5.47
CA THR A 37 7.34 -10.39 5.77
C THR A 37 7.71 -10.01 7.21
N ILE A 38 8.02 -8.73 7.42
CA ILE A 38 8.37 -8.18 8.73
C ILE A 38 7.57 -6.87 8.93
N PRO A 39 6.60 -6.84 9.85
CA PRO A 39 6.11 -7.95 10.68
C PRO A 39 5.41 -9.05 9.85
N ALA A 40 5.13 -10.19 10.47
CA ALA A 40 4.42 -11.29 9.82
C ALA A 40 3.01 -10.84 9.38
N ALA A 41 2.73 -10.92 8.08
CA ALA A 41 1.45 -10.54 7.50
C ALA A 41 0.56 -11.79 7.37
N PRO A 42 -0.65 -11.82 7.95
CA PRO A 42 -1.48 -13.02 8.00
C PRO A 42 -2.17 -13.37 6.67
N SER A 43 -2.38 -12.39 5.78
CA SER A 43 -3.20 -12.54 4.56
C SER A 43 -2.36 -12.52 3.29
N VAL A 44 -1.33 -13.37 3.22
CA VAL A 44 -0.43 -13.49 2.06
C VAL A 44 -0.49 -14.86 1.40
N ARG A 45 -0.27 -14.90 0.09
CA ARG A 45 -0.17 -16.14 -0.70
C ARG A 45 0.98 -16.05 -1.68
N VAL A 46 1.86 -17.07 -1.67
CA VAL A 46 2.90 -17.23 -2.69
C VAL A 46 2.32 -17.96 -3.89
N ILE A 47 2.49 -17.39 -5.08
CA ILE A 47 2.02 -17.93 -6.36
C ILE A 47 3.25 -18.25 -7.20
N ARG A 48 3.40 -19.51 -7.62
CA ARG A 48 4.49 -19.94 -8.49
C ARG A 48 4.15 -19.59 -9.94
N GLN A 49 4.92 -18.70 -10.55
CA GLN A 49 4.70 -18.23 -11.93
C GLN A 49 5.57 -18.97 -12.95
N GLY A 50 6.64 -19.62 -12.49
CA GLY A 50 7.55 -20.38 -13.35
C GLY A 50 8.79 -20.87 -12.59
N PRO A 51 9.77 -21.45 -13.28
CA PRO A 51 11.05 -21.82 -12.67
C PRO A 51 11.82 -20.56 -12.26
N GLY A 52 12.16 -20.46 -10.97
CA GLY A 52 12.86 -19.30 -10.38
C GLY A 52 12.05 -18.00 -10.39
N ARG A 53 10.72 -18.06 -10.54
CA ARG A 53 9.84 -16.88 -10.48
C ARG A 53 8.63 -17.12 -9.60
N GLU A 54 8.56 -16.36 -8.52
CA GLU A 54 7.55 -16.50 -7.48
C GLU A 54 6.98 -15.12 -7.15
N THR A 55 5.67 -15.07 -6.93
CA THR A 55 4.94 -13.83 -6.67
C THR A 55 4.27 -13.92 -5.31
N LEU A 56 4.56 -12.98 -4.43
CA LEU A 56 3.88 -12.81 -3.14
C LEU A 56 2.68 -11.89 -3.33
N ARG A 57 1.48 -12.41 -3.12
CA ARG A 57 0.23 -11.65 -3.19
C ARG A 57 -0.33 -11.38 -1.80
N PHE A 58 -0.62 -10.12 -1.51
CA PHE A 58 -1.36 -9.69 -0.33
C PHE A 58 -2.84 -9.65 -0.69
N LEU A 59 -3.63 -10.54 -0.10
CA LEU A 59 -5.04 -10.75 -0.49
C LEU A 59 -5.95 -9.63 0.02
N GLU A 60 -5.70 -9.17 1.24
CA GLU A 60 -6.47 -8.10 1.91
C GLU A 60 -5.70 -6.77 1.95
N GLY A 61 -4.54 -6.71 1.28
CA GLY A 61 -3.63 -5.58 1.42
C GLY A 61 -3.02 -5.46 2.82
N ILE A 62 -2.70 -4.22 3.21
CA ILE A 62 -2.12 -3.87 4.51
C ILE A 62 -2.90 -2.68 5.09
N ASP A 63 -3.18 -2.70 6.39
CA ASP A 63 -3.79 -1.58 7.12
C ASP A 63 -2.73 -0.58 7.63
N HIS A 64 -3.17 0.52 8.26
CA HIS A 64 -2.26 1.53 8.82
C HIS A 64 -1.21 0.99 9.79
N ARG A 65 -1.45 -0.14 10.46
CA ARG A 65 -0.51 -0.74 11.43
C ARG A 65 0.64 -1.44 10.72
N GLY A 66 0.43 -1.91 9.50
CA GLY A 66 1.47 -2.52 8.68
C GLY A 66 2.22 -1.53 7.78
N ASN A 67 2.05 -0.22 7.95
CA ASN A 67 2.84 0.77 7.20
C ASN A 67 4.34 0.58 7.48
N GLY A 68 5.16 0.49 6.45
CA GLY A 68 6.59 0.18 6.56
C GLY A 68 6.88 -1.33 6.61
N THR A 69 5.91 -2.19 6.25
CA THR A 69 6.15 -3.64 6.14
C THR A 69 7.31 -3.91 5.17
N ILE A 70 8.26 -4.71 5.63
CA ILE A 70 9.40 -5.15 4.83
C ILE A 70 9.09 -6.55 4.29
N VAL A 71 9.28 -6.73 3.00
CA VAL A 71 9.20 -8.03 2.34
C VAL A 71 10.61 -8.45 1.93
N GLU A 72 11.10 -9.53 2.51
CA GLU A 72 12.38 -10.12 2.16
C GLU A 72 12.16 -11.29 1.21
N CYS A 73 12.88 -11.28 0.09
CA CYS A 73 13.03 -12.43 -0.78
C CYS A 73 14.41 -13.06 -0.55
N TYR A 74 14.46 -14.37 -0.32
CA TYR A 74 15.69 -15.09 -0.03
C TYR A 74 15.73 -16.45 -0.75
N ALA A 75 16.94 -16.94 -1.01
CA ALA A 75 17.17 -18.24 -1.63
C ALA A 75 18.54 -18.79 -1.19
N PRO A 76 18.75 -20.13 -1.23
CA PRO A 76 20.03 -20.73 -0.85
C PRO A 76 21.19 -20.23 -1.73
N GLY A 77 22.25 -19.73 -1.10
CA GLY A 77 23.45 -19.26 -1.81
C GLY A 77 23.28 -17.92 -2.56
N ALA A 78 22.17 -17.22 -2.34
CA ALA A 78 21.92 -15.89 -2.90
C ALA A 78 21.86 -14.82 -1.79
N GLU A 79 22.22 -13.59 -2.12
CA GLU A 79 22.01 -12.45 -1.22
C GLU A 79 20.51 -12.06 -1.16
N PRO A 80 19.93 -11.88 0.04
CA PRO A 80 18.52 -11.55 0.17
C PRO A 80 18.22 -10.13 -0.33
N LYS A 81 17.07 -9.96 -0.99
CA LYS A 81 16.56 -8.65 -1.41
C LYS A 81 15.38 -8.23 -0.57
N ARG A 82 15.25 -6.92 -0.36
CA ARG A 82 14.18 -6.31 0.43
C ARG A 82 13.32 -5.40 -0.44
N ALA A 83 12.02 -5.47 -0.22
CA ALA A 83 11.05 -4.49 -0.68
C ALA A 83 10.39 -3.82 0.52
N TYR A 84 10.12 -2.54 0.39
CA TYR A 84 9.47 -1.74 1.42
C TYR A 84 8.07 -1.38 0.98
N VAL A 85 7.08 -1.69 1.82
CA VAL A 85 5.68 -1.38 1.56
C VAL A 85 5.24 -0.23 2.44
N PHE A 86 4.88 0.87 1.80
CA PHE A 86 4.37 2.07 2.44
C PHE A 86 2.93 2.31 2.04
N LEU A 87 2.18 2.91 2.95
CA LEU A 87 0.84 3.39 2.63
C LEU A 87 0.93 4.78 2.01
N ASP A 88 0.21 4.96 0.93
CA ASP A 88 -0.07 6.25 0.35
C ASP A 88 -1.44 6.71 0.81
N ASP A 89 -1.42 7.66 1.74
CA ASP A 89 -2.58 8.32 2.30
C ASP A 89 -3.11 9.45 1.41
N ALA A 90 -2.51 9.68 0.24
CA ALA A 90 -2.95 10.77 -0.63
C ALA A 90 -4.25 10.37 -1.33
N CYS A 91 -5.23 11.27 -1.26
CA CYS A 91 -6.45 11.13 -2.03
C CYS A 91 -6.16 11.37 -3.53
N PRO A 92 -6.95 10.75 -4.43
CA PRO A 92 -6.88 11.05 -5.85
C PRO A 92 -7.00 12.54 -6.14
N VAL A 93 -6.50 12.99 -7.29
CA VAL A 93 -6.69 14.37 -7.76
C VAL A 93 -8.20 14.67 -7.81
N GLY A 94 -8.61 15.81 -7.23
CA GLY A 94 -10.03 16.16 -7.11
C GLY A 94 -10.71 15.58 -5.86
N PHE A 95 -10.00 14.82 -5.02
CA PHE A 95 -10.49 14.30 -3.74
C PHE A 95 -9.68 14.85 -2.55
N ARG A 96 -10.31 14.97 -1.39
CA ARG A 96 -9.70 15.43 -0.15
C ARG A 96 -10.01 14.44 0.98
N ARG A 97 -9.03 14.23 1.87
CA ARG A 97 -9.06 13.21 2.92
C ARG A 97 -9.84 13.70 4.14
N CYS A 98 -10.84 12.95 4.61
CA CYS A 98 -11.50 13.10 5.91
C CYS A 98 -10.53 12.88 7.08
N ASN A 99 -10.89 13.29 8.30
CA ASN A 99 -10.11 12.93 9.50
C ASN A 99 -10.16 11.42 9.77
N SER A 100 -11.24 10.74 9.39
CA SER A 100 -11.31 9.27 9.40
C SER A 100 -10.37 8.57 8.40
N GLY A 101 -9.72 9.30 7.49
CA GLY A 101 -8.89 8.74 6.43
C GLY A 101 -9.64 8.45 5.12
N HIS A 102 -10.98 8.57 5.09
CA HIS A 102 -11.76 8.41 3.87
C HIS A 102 -11.49 9.52 2.85
N CYS A 103 -11.56 9.24 1.55
CA CYS A 103 -11.41 10.26 0.51
C CYS A 103 -12.77 10.58 -0.11
N ILE A 104 -13.19 11.83 -0.04
CA ILE A 104 -14.41 12.32 -0.71
C ILE A 104 -14.04 13.39 -1.74
N HIS A 105 -14.92 13.64 -2.70
CA HIS A 105 -14.67 14.63 -3.75
C HIS A 105 -14.53 16.04 -3.16
N LEU A 106 -13.63 16.87 -3.69
CA LEU A 106 -13.41 18.24 -3.17
C LEU A 106 -14.70 19.06 -3.14
N ALA A 107 -15.60 18.83 -4.10
CA ALA A 107 -16.89 19.53 -4.19
C ALA A 107 -17.88 19.17 -3.05
N LYS A 108 -17.65 18.05 -2.35
CA LYS A 108 -18.47 17.63 -1.20
C LYS A 108 -17.95 18.18 0.13
N PHE A 109 -16.78 18.83 0.14
CA PHE A 109 -16.35 19.58 1.31
C PHE A 109 -17.11 20.89 1.39
N CYS A 110 -17.63 21.23 2.58
CA CYS A 110 -18.35 22.47 2.84
C CYS A 110 -19.69 22.61 2.10
N ASP A 111 -20.25 21.51 1.59
CA ASP A 111 -21.45 21.50 0.76
C ASP A 111 -22.75 21.52 1.57
N GLY A 112 -22.63 21.42 2.90
CA GLY A 112 -23.75 21.39 3.84
C GLY A 112 -24.28 20.00 4.18
N ASN A 113 -23.71 18.93 3.60
CA ASN A 113 -24.04 17.55 3.91
C ASN A 113 -22.85 16.85 4.57
N ILE A 114 -23.15 15.89 5.45
CA ILE A 114 -22.13 15.02 6.03
C ILE A 114 -21.84 13.88 5.04
N ASP A 115 -20.78 14.02 4.26
CA ASP A 115 -20.26 13.00 3.36
C ASP A 115 -19.08 12.22 3.99
N CYS A 116 -18.30 12.84 4.89
CA CYS A 116 -17.32 12.09 5.69
C CYS A 116 -18.04 11.26 6.77
N PRO A 117 -17.61 10.02 7.06
CA PRO A 117 -18.21 9.19 8.11
C PRO A 117 -18.03 9.78 9.52
N ASP A 118 -17.05 10.68 9.67
CA ASP A 118 -16.78 11.44 10.89
C ASP A 118 -17.26 12.90 10.84
N GLY A 119 -17.94 13.33 9.76
CA GLY A 119 -18.47 14.70 9.58
C GLY A 119 -17.41 15.80 9.49
N SER A 120 -16.15 15.44 9.29
CA SER A 120 -15.06 16.42 9.26
C SER A 120 -15.01 17.27 7.99
N ASP A 121 -15.74 16.90 6.94
CA ASP A 121 -15.96 17.72 5.76
C ASP A 121 -16.73 19.01 6.04
N GLU A 122 -17.66 18.97 6.99
CA GLU A 122 -18.46 20.12 7.42
C GLU A 122 -17.95 20.78 8.70
N SER A 123 -16.84 20.28 9.26
CA SER A 123 -16.24 20.87 10.45
C SER A 123 -15.64 22.26 10.16
N PRO A 124 -15.91 23.29 10.98
CA PRO A 124 -15.49 24.67 10.72
C PRO A 124 -13.96 24.84 10.63
N GLU A 125 -13.18 23.98 11.29
CA GLU A 125 -11.72 23.99 11.22
C GLU A 125 -11.18 23.60 9.83
N ARG A 126 -11.90 22.71 9.13
CA ARG A 126 -11.52 22.18 7.80
C ARG A 126 -12.25 22.90 6.69
N CYS A 127 -13.43 23.42 7.03
CA CYS A 127 -14.23 24.29 6.24
C CYS A 127 -13.89 25.75 6.59
N ARG A 128 -12.75 26.24 6.11
CA ARG A 128 -12.46 27.68 6.06
C ARG A 128 -13.38 28.33 5.03
N LYS A 129 -14.68 28.39 5.31
CA LYS A 129 -15.57 29.37 4.71
C LYS A 129 -15.04 30.72 5.14
N CYS A 130 -14.50 31.49 4.20
CA CYS A 130 -14.50 32.94 4.36
C CYS A 130 -15.97 33.34 4.51
N HIS A 131 -16.45 33.46 5.74
CA HIS A 131 -17.70 34.15 6.02
C HIS A 131 -17.48 35.63 5.71
N SER A 132 -17.79 36.04 4.49
CA SER A 132 -17.98 37.43 4.08
C SER A 132 -18.68 37.41 2.71
N HIS A 133 -19.91 37.84 2.51
CA HIS A 133 -20.73 38.80 3.24
C HIS A 133 -22.22 38.50 3.01
N HIS A 134 -23.01 38.72 4.06
CA HIS A 134 -24.37 39.25 3.96
C HIS A 134 -24.41 40.43 2.99
N TYR A 135 -25.32 40.42 2.01
CA TYR A 135 -26.09 41.58 1.59
C TYR A 135 -27.42 41.12 1.01
#